data_AF-A0A954NSE7-F1
#
_entry.id   AF-A0A954NSE7-F1
#
_cell.length_a   1.000
_cell.length_b   1.000
_cell.length_c   1.000
_cell.angle_alpha   90.00
_cell.angle_beta   90.00
_cell.angle_gamma   90.00
#
_symmetry.space_group_name_H-M   'P 1'
#
loop_
_entity.id
_entity.type
_entity.pdbx_description
1 polymer ?
#
loop_
_entity_poly.entity_id
_entity_poly.type
_entity_poly.pdbx_seq_one_letter_code
_entity_poly.pdbx_strand_id
1 'polypeptide(L)'
;GDVADAGDLTKQQLLDAIHEGYKRLYPELENVDTAAMAEPHGIELLKGSGLETKADFLSHVLTTHMAMHIGQISYWRRQHGGAIIV
;
A
#
# COMPACT_ATOMS: atom_id res chain seq x y z
N GLY A 1 4.32 17.42 -3.55
CA GLY A 1 3.08 16.70 -3.88
C GLY A 1 2.15 16.95 -2.73
N ASP A 2 1.04 17.60 -2.99
CA ASP A 2 0.10 18.06 -1.97
C ASP A 2 -0.60 16.83 -1.38
N VAL A 3 -0.08 16.33 -0.26
CA VAL A 3 -0.78 15.33 0.54
C VAL A 3 -1.79 16.13 1.32
N ALA A 4 -3.04 16.15 0.83
CA ALA A 4 -4.15 16.79 1.53
C ALA A 4 -4.08 16.42 3.02
N ASP A 5 -4.16 17.44 3.87
CA ASP A 5 -4.21 17.29 5.31
C ASP A 5 -5.31 16.27 5.65
N ALA A 6 -4.90 15.08 6.13
CA ALA A 6 -5.81 13.98 6.41
C ALA A 6 -6.77 14.28 7.58
N GLY A 7 -6.65 15.45 8.22
CA GLY A 7 -7.51 15.90 9.31
C GLY A 7 -9.01 15.93 8.99
N ASP A 8 -9.38 16.10 7.70
CA ASP A 8 -10.78 16.25 7.27
C ASP A 8 -11.36 15.01 6.56
N LEU A 9 -10.58 13.93 6.39
CA LEU A 9 -11.06 12.72 5.72
C LEU A 9 -11.78 11.79 6.69
N THR A 10 -13.03 11.46 6.37
CA THR A 10 -13.78 10.43 7.09
C THR A 10 -13.17 9.05 6.86
N LYS A 11 -13.38 8.14 7.82
CA LYS A 11 -13.02 6.72 7.68
C LYS A 11 -13.53 6.13 6.35
N GLN A 12 -14.76 6.45 5.96
CA GLN A 12 -15.34 5.91 4.73
C GLN A 12 -14.59 6.41 3.49
N GLN A 13 -14.26 7.69 3.43
CA GLN A 13 -13.46 8.25 2.32
C GLN A 13 -12.08 7.61 2.20
N LEU A 14 -11.43 7.30 3.33
CA LEU A 14 -10.15 6.58 3.32
C LEU A 14 -10.30 5.14 2.80
N LEU A 15 -11.36 4.43 3.20
CA LEU A 15 -11.64 3.08 2.71
C LEU A 15 -11.98 3.09 1.21
N ASP A 16 -12.77 4.05 0.77
CA ASP A 16 -13.12 4.21 -0.64
C ASP A 16 -11.87 4.51 -1.47
N ALA A 17 -10.99 5.40 -1.00
CA ALA A 17 -9.73 5.69 -1.68
C ALA A 17 -8.83 4.45 -1.82
N ILE A 18 -8.74 3.61 -0.78
CA ILE A 18 -8.01 2.33 -0.85
C ILE A 18 -8.66 1.40 -1.88
N HIS A 19 -9.98 1.19 -1.81
CA HIS A 19 -10.68 0.31 -2.73
C HIS A 19 -10.56 0.77 -4.19
N GLU A 20 -10.76 2.05 -4.46
CA GLU A 20 -10.61 2.61 -5.81
C GLU A 20 -9.18 2.51 -6.32
N GLY A 21 -8.19 2.70 -5.44
CA GLY A 21 -6.78 2.45 -5.77
C GLY A 21 -6.53 1.02 -6.26
N TYR A 22 -7.01 0.01 -5.52
CA TYR A 22 -6.86 -1.39 -5.92
C TYR A 22 -7.67 -1.74 -7.18
N LYS A 23 -8.90 -1.23 -7.31
CA LYS A 23 -9.74 -1.45 -8.50
C LYS A 23 -9.07 -0.92 -9.77
N ARG A 24 -8.38 0.22 -9.68
CA ARG A 24 -7.64 0.79 -10.81
C ARG A 24 -6.37 0.02 -11.11
N LEU A 25 -5.66 -0.41 -10.07
CA LEU A 25 -4.35 -1.04 -10.23
C LEU A 25 -4.47 -2.47 -10.78
N TYR A 26 -5.40 -3.27 -10.26
CA TYR A 26 -5.47 -4.71 -10.54
C TYR A 26 -5.58 -5.06 -12.04
N PRO A 27 -6.43 -4.40 -12.85
CA PRO A 27 -6.53 -4.67 -14.28
C PRO A 27 -5.25 -4.34 -15.07
N GLU A 28 -4.48 -3.34 -14.59
CA GLU A 28 -3.23 -2.91 -15.23
C GLU A 28 -2.08 -3.90 -14.96
N LEU A 29 -2.15 -4.65 -13.86
CA LEU A 29 -1.11 -5.63 -13.50
C LEU A 29 -1.03 -6.79 -14.50
N GLU A 30 -2.14 -7.18 -15.13
CA GLU A 30 -2.17 -8.28 -16.10
C GLU A 30 -1.37 -7.97 -17.37
N ASN A 31 -1.20 -6.68 -17.68
CA ASN A 31 -0.60 -6.22 -18.93
C ASN A 31 0.72 -5.47 -18.72
N VAL A 32 1.31 -5.59 -17.53
CA VAL A 32 2.51 -4.83 -17.20
C VAL A 32 3.71 -5.31 -18.01
N ASP A 33 4.49 -4.37 -18.54
CA ASP A 33 5.75 -4.70 -19.20
C ASP A 33 6.78 -5.19 -18.17
N THR A 34 7.19 -6.44 -18.31
CA THR A 34 8.14 -7.10 -17.41
C THR A 34 9.54 -6.47 -17.48
N ALA A 35 9.94 -5.93 -18.64
CA ALA A 35 11.20 -5.21 -18.77
C ALA A 35 11.17 -3.91 -17.98
N ALA A 36 10.09 -3.12 -18.13
CA ALA A 36 9.89 -1.90 -17.36
C ALA A 36 9.79 -2.15 -15.85
N MET A 37 9.28 -3.31 -15.42
CA MET A 37 9.19 -3.70 -14.01
C MET A 37 10.53 -4.06 -13.38
N ALA A 38 11.51 -4.49 -14.18
CA ALA A 38 12.87 -4.76 -13.72
C ALA A 38 13.72 -3.49 -13.56
N GLU A 39 13.23 -2.33 -14.01
CA GLU A 39 13.94 -1.06 -13.84
C GLU A 39 13.93 -0.57 -12.38
N PRO A 40 14.92 0.24 -11.97
CA PRO A 40 14.94 0.87 -10.65
C PRO A 40 13.66 1.65 -10.35
N HIS A 41 13.14 1.55 -9.12
CA HIS A 41 11.89 2.21 -8.75
C HIS A 41 12.00 3.75 -8.61
N GLY A 42 13.21 4.30 -8.45
CA GLY A 42 13.46 5.76 -8.46
C GLY A 42 12.93 6.55 -7.25
N ILE A 43 12.57 5.87 -6.15
CA ILE A 43 12.02 6.50 -4.94
C ILE A 43 13.16 6.75 -3.94
N GLU A 44 13.60 8.00 -3.81
CA GLU A 44 14.75 8.34 -2.94
C GLU A 44 14.57 7.92 -1.48
N LEU A 45 13.34 7.95 -0.95
CA LEU A 45 13.06 7.51 0.43
C LEU A 45 13.44 6.05 0.69
N LEU A 46 13.38 5.20 -0.34
CA LEU A 46 13.65 3.76 -0.25
C LEU A 46 15.07 3.40 -0.66
N LYS A 47 15.92 4.39 -0.92
CA LYS A 47 17.30 4.17 -1.34
C LYS A 47 18.10 3.48 -0.23
N GLY A 48 18.80 2.40 -0.60
CA GLY A 48 19.53 1.56 0.35
C GLY A 48 18.64 0.56 1.11
N SER A 49 17.34 0.51 0.81
CA SER A 49 16.50 -0.63 1.17
C SER A 49 16.74 -1.79 0.20
N GLY A 50 16.20 -2.98 0.52
CA GLY A 50 16.20 -4.13 -0.40
C GLY A 50 15.14 -4.06 -1.50
N LEU A 51 14.39 -2.95 -1.60
CA LEU A 51 13.48 -2.71 -2.72
C LEU A 51 14.29 -1.99 -3.79
N GLU A 52 14.71 -2.71 -4.85
CA GLU A 52 15.60 -2.14 -5.86
C GLU A 52 14.83 -1.81 -7.15
N THR A 53 13.89 -2.67 -7.53
CA THR A 53 13.12 -2.56 -8.77
C THR A 53 11.69 -2.06 -8.55
N LYS A 54 11.02 -1.63 -9.63
CA LYS A 54 9.58 -1.32 -9.60
C LYS A 54 8.76 -2.55 -9.18
N ALA A 55 9.15 -3.75 -9.63
CA ALA A 55 8.53 -5.00 -9.21
C ALA A 55 8.62 -5.22 -7.71
N ASP A 56 9.79 -5.00 -7.10
CA ASP A 56 9.99 -5.16 -5.66
C ASP A 56 9.10 -4.19 -4.88
N PHE A 57 9.10 -2.92 -5.29
CA PHE A 57 8.28 -1.89 -4.66
C PHE A 57 6.79 -2.22 -4.75
N LEU A 58 6.30 -2.56 -5.94
CA LEU A 58 4.90 -2.88 -6.17
C LEU A 58 4.48 -4.12 -5.39
N SER A 59 5.30 -5.17 -5.41
CA SER A 59 5.07 -6.38 -4.62
C SER A 59 5.00 -6.06 -3.13
N HIS A 60 5.93 -5.25 -2.61
CA HIS A 60 5.94 -4.85 -1.20
C HIS A 60 4.68 -4.09 -0.80
N VAL A 61 4.26 -3.11 -1.60
CA VAL A 61 3.08 -2.28 -1.32
C VAL A 61 1.81 -3.13 -1.30
N LEU A 62 1.66 -4.05 -2.24
CA LEU A 62 0.45 -4.86 -2.39
C LEU A 62 0.37 -6.05 -1.44
N THR A 63 1.49 -6.45 -0.84
CA THR A 63 1.53 -7.61 0.06
C THR A 63 1.91 -7.19 1.48
N THR A 64 3.21 -7.05 1.75
CA THR A 64 3.79 -6.89 3.08
C THR A 64 3.35 -5.58 3.74
N HIS A 65 3.33 -4.47 3.01
CA HIS A 65 2.94 -3.16 3.55
C HIS A 65 1.49 -3.17 4.05
N MET A 66 0.57 -3.68 3.21
CA MET A 66 -0.84 -3.83 3.59
C MET A 66 -0.99 -4.77 4.80
N ALA A 67 -0.32 -5.92 4.79
CA ALA A 67 -0.36 -6.88 5.89
C ALA A 67 0.13 -6.26 7.21
N MET A 68 1.18 -5.42 7.17
CA MET A 68 1.64 -4.70 8.37
C MET A 68 0.58 -3.75 8.92
N HIS A 69 -0.10 -2.98 8.07
CA HIS A 69 -1.17 -2.08 8.51
C HIS A 69 -2.37 -2.85 9.09
N ILE A 70 -2.75 -3.97 8.48
CA ILE A 70 -3.77 -4.86 9.04
C ILE A 70 -3.35 -5.33 10.44
N GLY A 71 -2.09 -5.75 10.60
CA GLY A 71 -1.54 -6.15 11.91
C GLY A 71 -1.58 -5.04 12.96
N GLN A 72 -1.24 -3.80 12.59
CA GLN A 72 -1.30 -2.63 13.47
C GLN A 72 -2.75 -2.34 13.90
N ILE A 73 -3.70 -2.34 12.96
CA ILE A 73 -5.12 -2.12 13.25
C ILE A 73 -5.66 -3.25 14.14
N SER A 74 -5.30 -4.50 13.86
CA SER A 74 -5.64 -5.65 14.69
C SER A 74 -5.12 -5.53 16.10
N TYR A 75 -3.88 -5.05 16.26
CA TYR A 75 -3.32 -4.76 17.58
C TYR A 75 -4.14 -3.68 18.31
N TRP A 76 -4.46 -2.57 17.67
CA TRP A 76 -5.28 -1.51 18.27
C TRP A 76 -6.68 -2.00 18.65
N ARG A 77 -7.32 -2.80 17.80
CA ARG A 77 -8.62 -3.39 18.09
C ARG A 77 -8.57 -4.26 19.34
N ARG A 78 -7.56 -5.11 19.49
CA ARG A 78 -7.37 -5.92 20.70
C ARG A 78 -7.20 -5.08 21.96
N GLN A 79 -6.43 -3.99 21.90
CA GLN A 79 -6.26 -3.08 23.04
C GLN A 79 -7.58 -2.44 23.50
N HIS A 80 -8.59 -2.38 22.63
CA HIS A 80 -9.91 -1.81 22.91
C HIS A 80 -11.02 -2.90 22.99
N GLY A 81 -10.65 -4.17 23.20
CA GLY A 81 -11.61 -5.27 23.34
C GLY A 81 -12.25 -5.77 22.03
N GLY A 82 -11.78 -5.29 20.88
CA GLY A 82 -12.22 -5.73 19.56
C GLY A 82 -11.49 -6.98 19.05
N ALA A 83 -12.15 -7.74 18.18
CA ALA A 83 -11.56 -8.91 17.52
C ALA A 83 -10.44 -8.54 16.54
N ILE A 84 -9.52 -9.47 16.31
CA ILE A 84 -8.46 -9.34 15.30
C ILE A 84 -9.02 -9.29 13.88
N ILE A 85 -8.29 -8.65 12.98
CA ILE A 85 -8.44 -8.74 11.54
C ILE A 85 -7.30 -9.65 11.04
N VAL A 86 -7.67 -10.66 10.26
CA VAL A 86 -6.76 -11.65 9.64
C VAL A 86 -6.82 -11.51 8.15
#